data_AF-C0NP01-F1
#
_entry.id   AF-C0NP01-F1
#
_cell.length_a   1.000
_cell.length_b   1.000
_cell.length_c   1.000
_cell.angle_alpha   90.00
_cell.angle_beta   90.00
_cell.angle_gamma   90.00
#
_symmetry.space_group_name_H-M   'P 1'
#
loop_
_entity.id
_entity.type
_entity.pdbx_description
1 polymer ?
#
loop_
_entity_poly.entity_id
_entity_poly.type
_entity_poly.pdbx_seq_one_letter_code
_entity_poly.pdbx_strand_id
1 'polypeptide(L)'
;MSYEENFTGIPPFPDDVLCTPLLRLSMEKLIAHDETEVQRFYTACKDLGFFYLDLRGHEILEDANQLFTTGEQLFELDLDEKRRYDFSKENSYFGYKELGAAVVDPQGNSDRNEFYNVSKDDILGISETLPAPDLLKECRSLFKSFIINAHNIVTMILNLLNDSLHLPPSTLANMHRLHAISGDQVRIIKAPPQPADDRRTSIGQHTDFGSVTVLFNRVGGLQILPPGQDAEWCYARPLPGHAIINLGDAMVKFTNGLLRSNIHRVVSPPGAQAETTRYSLVYFARPEDDVILKRLEGSDCIPPLTLRDETGAVVEEEEIRSKDWIIRRALGNRRALHKEIDYAQSMGTESMSRRIYA
;
A
#
# COMPACT_ATOMS: atom_id res chain seq x y z
N MET A 1 -22.34 -13.54 5.68
CA MET A 1 -21.43 -14.63 5.27
C MET A 1 -20.42 -14.85 6.37
N SER A 2 -19.98 -16.09 6.58
CA SER A 2 -18.88 -16.38 7.48
C SER A 2 -17.60 -15.88 6.83
N TYR A 3 -16.82 -15.02 7.50
CA TYR A 3 -15.57 -14.49 6.92
C TYR A 3 -14.56 -15.58 6.53
N GLU A 4 -14.72 -16.79 7.08
CA GLU A 4 -13.94 -17.98 6.75
C GLU A 4 -14.30 -18.56 5.38
N GLU A 5 -15.52 -18.35 4.88
CA GLU A 5 -15.96 -18.80 3.54
C GLU A 5 -15.08 -18.21 2.43
N ASN A 6 -14.52 -17.02 2.66
CA ASN A 6 -13.60 -16.33 1.74
C ASN A 6 -12.27 -17.06 1.54
N PHE A 7 -11.93 -17.99 2.44
CA PHE A 7 -10.70 -18.79 2.40
C PHE A 7 -10.98 -20.23 1.96
N THR A 8 -12.23 -20.57 1.61
CA THR A 8 -12.60 -21.92 1.17
C THR A 8 -11.77 -22.35 -0.05
N GLY A 9 -11.21 -23.55 0.01
CA GLY A 9 -10.39 -24.11 -1.06
C GLY A 9 -8.93 -23.63 -1.10
N ILE A 10 -8.56 -22.64 -0.27
CA ILE A 10 -7.17 -22.21 -0.14
C ILE A 10 -6.44 -23.16 0.83
N PRO A 11 -5.28 -23.73 0.45
CA PRO A 11 -4.48 -24.53 1.37
C PRO A 11 -4.12 -23.76 2.64
N PRO A 12 -3.99 -24.42 3.80
CA PRO A 12 -3.65 -23.74 5.06
C PRO A 12 -2.31 -23.02 4.95
N PHE A 13 -2.23 -21.84 5.56
CA PHE A 13 -0.96 -21.14 5.69
C PHE A 13 -0.04 -21.92 6.65
N PRO A 14 1.21 -22.21 6.28
CA PRO A 14 2.11 -23.02 7.09
C PRO A 14 2.44 -22.37 8.44
N ASP A 15 2.58 -23.19 9.48
CA ASP A 15 2.96 -22.75 10.84
C ASP A 15 4.48 -22.73 11.06
N ASP A 16 5.26 -23.34 10.16
CA ASP A 16 6.72 -23.49 10.25
C ASP A 16 7.50 -22.39 9.49
N VAL A 17 6.84 -21.32 9.07
CA VAL A 17 7.48 -20.16 8.42
C VAL A 17 7.58 -18.96 9.36
N LEU A 18 8.70 -18.24 9.27
CA LEU A 18 8.91 -17.02 10.05
C LEU A 18 7.83 -15.98 9.71
N CYS A 19 7.03 -15.61 10.70
CA CYS A 19 5.95 -14.65 10.57
C CYS A 19 6.26 -13.36 11.34
N THR A 20 5.85 -12.23 10.78
CA THR A 20 5.99 -10.94 11.47
C THR A 20 4.97 -10.85 12.63
N PRO A 21 5.37 -10.34 13.82
CA PRO A 21 4.49 -10.23 14.97
C PRO A 21 3.57 -9.00 14.86
N LEU A 22 2.80 -8.90 13.78
CA LEU A 22 1.88 -7.77 13.59
C LEU A 22 0.82 -7.76 14.69
N LEU A 23 0.65 -6.59 15.30
CA LEU A 23 -0.43 -6.37 16.25
C LEU A 23 -1.78 -6.53 15.55
N ARG A 24 -2.73 -7.19 16.22
CA ARG A 24 -4.14 -7.21 15.84
C ARG A 24 -4.85 -6.13 16.63
N LEU A 25 -5.40 -5.16 15.90
CA LEU A 25 -6.11 -4.02 16.45
C LEU A 25 -7.59 -4.11 16.09
N SER A 26 -8.47 -3.74 17.03
CA SER A 26 -9.91 -3.72 16.83
C SER A 26 -10.37 -2.38 16.30
N MET A 27 -11.04 -2.36 15.13
CA MET A 27 -11.61 -1.13 14.57
C MET A 27 -12.63 -0.50 15.54
N GLU A 28 -13.53 -1.28 16.11
CA GLU A 28 -14.52 -0.82 17.08
C GLU A 28 -13.89 -0.13 18.30
N LYS A 29 -12.82 -0.71 18.87
CA LYS A 29 -12.10 -0.09 19.99
C LYS A 29 -11.40 1.21 19.61
N LEU A 30 -10.83 1.27 18.41
CA LEU A 30 -10.20 2.49 17.90
C LEU A 30 -11.23 3.61 17.65
N ILE A 31 -12.41 3.26 17.10
CA ILE A 31 -13.54 4.19 16.96
C ILE A 31 -14.02 4.68 18.34
N ALA A 32 -14.06 3.80 19.33
CA ALA A 32 -14.42 4.15 20.70
C ALA A 32 -13.33 4.91 21.47
N HIS A 33 -12.19 5.21 20.84
CA HIS A 33 -11.02 5.83 21.47
C HIS A 33 -10.56 5.10 22.74
N ASP A 34 -10.63 3.76 22.74
CA ASP A 34 -10.10 2.93 23.82
C ASP A 34 -8.61 3.23 24.01
N GLU A 35 -8.25 3.79 25.17
CA GLU A 35 -6.90 4.29 25.43
C GLU A 35 -5.82 3.23 25.20
N THR A 36 -6.09 1.98 25.61
CA THR A 36 -5.14 0.88 25.46
C THR A 36 -4.96 0.51 23.99
N GLU A 37 -6.04 0.43 23.23
CA GLU A 37 -5.98 0.12 21.80
C GLU A 37 -5.29 1.24 21.00
N VAL A 38 -5.54 2.50 21.34
CA VAL A 38 -4.89 3.66 20.72
C VAL A 38 -3.38 3.66 20.99
N GLN A 39 -2.95 3.33 22.21
CA GLN A 39 -1.52 3.21 22.51
C GLN A 39 -0.84 2.05 21.75
N ARG A 40 -1.54 0.91 21.63
CA ARG A 40 -1.07 -0.23 20.81
C ARG A 40 -0.99 0.15 19.34
N PHE A 41 -1.98 0.88 18.83
CA PHE A 41 -2.00 1.43 17.47
C PHE A 41 -0.81 2.34 17.19
N TYR A 42 -0.58 3.33 18.06
CA TYR A 42 0.52 4.27 17.86
C TYR A 42 1.88 3.57 17.94
N THR A 43 2.01 2.57 18.82
CA THR A 43 3.20 1.71 18.90
C THR A 43 3.40 0.93 17.59
N ALA A 44 2.35 0.31 17.04
CA ALA A 44 2.43 -0.39 15.75
C ALA A 44 2.93 0.54 14.62
N CYS A 45 2.42 1.77 14.57
CA CYS A 45 2.78 2.77 13.56
C CYS A 45 4.24 3.24 13.66
N LYS A 46 4.79 3.34 14.88
CA LYS A 46 6.20 3.69 15.12
C LYS A 46 7.16 2.52 14.88
N ASP A 47 6.79 1.31 15.28
CA ASP A 47 7.73 0.20 15.38
C ASP A 47 7.84 -0.63 14.12
N LEU A 48 6.71 -0.94 13.47
CA LEU A 48 6.69 -1.71 12.24
C LEU A 48 5.98 -0.97 11.11
N GLY A 49 5.16 0.03 11.39
CA GLY A 49 4.34 0.68 10.36
C GLY A 49 3.31 -0.26 9.73
N PHE A 50 3.05 -1.42 10.33
CA PHE A 50 2.16 -2.48 9.86
C PHE A 50 1.34 -3.03 11.03
N PHE A 51 0.07 -3.34 10.80
CA PHE A 51 -0.80 -4.04 11.75
C PHE A 51 -1.98 -4.71 11.04
N TYR A 52 -2.61 -5.69 11.69
CA TYR A 52 -3.93 -6.17 11.27
C TYR A 52 -5.00 -5.29 11.90
N LEU A 53 -5.98 -4.87 11.09
CA LEU A 53 -7.19 -4.23 11.56
C LEU A 53 -8.34 -5.23 11.44
N ASP A 54 -8.96 -5.56 12.56
CA ASP A 54 -10.16 -6.39 12.62
C ASP A 54 -11.36 -5.59 12.12
N LEU A 55 -11.96 -6.06 11.04
CA LEU A 55 -13.06 -5.41 10.32
C LEU A 55 -14.36 -6.20 10.40
N ARG A 56 -14.42 -7.24 11.24
CA ARG A 56 -15.64 -8.04 11.41
C ARG A 56 -16.78 -7.14 11.90
N GLY A 57 -17.92 -7.21 11.21
CA GLY A 57 -19.08 -6.34 11.39
C GLY A 57 -19.18 -5.18 10.39
N HIS A 58 -18.13 -4.86 9.64
CA HIS A 58 -18.12 -3.72 8.71
C HIS A 58 -18.38 -4.12 7.25
N GLU A 59 -19.08 -3.26 6.50
CA GLU A 59 -19.51 -3.47 5.11
C GLU A 59 -18.35 -3.65 4.12
N ILE A 60 -17.18 -3.05 4.41
CA ILE A 60 -16.00 -3.13 3.54
C ILE A 60 -15.55 -4.57 3.25
N LEU A 61 -15.80 -5.51 4.18
CA LEU A 61 -15.45 -6.91 3.96
C LEU A 61 -16.31 -7.55 2.86
N GLU A 62 -17.57 -7.16 2.78
CA GLU A 62 -18.47 -7.60 1.71
C GLU A 62 -18.08 -6.97 0.37
N ASP A 63 -17.79 -5.66 0.38
CA ASP A 63 -17.29 -4.96 -0.81
C ASP A 63 -16.00 -5.61 -1.34
N ALA A 64 -15.04 -5.86 -0.45
CA ALA A 64 -13.77 -6.51 -0.79
C ALA A 64 -14.00 -7.90 -1.39
N ASN A 65 -14.94 -8.66 -0.83
CA ASN A 65 -15.26 -10.00 -1.29
C ASN A 65 -15.78 -10.02 -2.73
N GLN A 66 -16.71 -9.13 -3.05
CA GLN A 66 -17.24 -9.02 -4.41
C GLN A 66 -16.16 -8.51 -5.37
N LEU A 67 -15.30 -7.58 -4.94
CA LEU A 67 -14.19 -7.08 -5.76
C LEU A 67 -13.10 -8.12 -6.02
N PHE A 68 -12.90 -9.12 -5.15
CA PHE A 68 -12.05 -10.28 -5.49
C PHE A 68 -12.63 -11.05 -6.68
N THR A 69 -13.94 -11.33 -6.68
CA THR A 69 -14.62 -12.01 -7.80
C THR A 69 -14.55 -11.18 -9.08
N THR A 70 -14.80 -9.87 -9.00
CA THR A 70 -14.61 -8.96 -10.15
C THR A 70 -13.16 -8.98 -10.64
N GLY A 71 -12.19 -9.05 -9.74
CA GLY A 71 -10.78 -9.15 -10.05
C GLY A 71 -10.41 -10.43 -10.81
N GLU A 72 -10.95 -11.57 -10.41
CA GLU A 72 -10.78 -12.85 -11.11
C GLU A 72 -11.29 -12.74 -12.56
N GLN A 73 -12.53 -12.27 -12.74
CA GLN A 73 -13.14 -12.07 -14.07
C GLN A 73 -12.37 -11.05 -14.92
N LEU A 74 -11.88 -9.96 -14.32
CA LEU A 74 -11.09 -8.94 -15.01
C LEU A 74 -9.84 -9.55 -15.64
N PHE A 75 -9.15 -10.43 -14.92
CA PHE A 75 -7.90 -11.02 -15.41
C PHE A 75 -8.09 -12.29 -16.24
N GLU A 76 -9.34 -12.73 -16.45
CA GLU A 76 -9.74 -13.71 -17.47
C GLU A 76 -9.96 -13.08 -18.85
N LEU A 77 -10.14 -11.76 -18.93
CA LEU A 77 -10.20 -11.06 -20.22
C LEU A 77 -8.95 -11.30 -21.06
N ASP A 78 -9.13 -11.30 -22.38
CA ASP A 78 -8.05 -11.41 -23.35
C ASP A 78 -6.98 -10.33 -23.12
N LEU A 79 -5.72 -10.70 -23.33
CA LEU A 79 -4.60 -9.81 -23.08
C LEU A 79 -4.68 -8.52 -23.91
N ASP A 80 -5.10 -8.63 -25.17
CA ASP A 80 -5.23 -7.47 -26.05
C ASP A 80 -6.34 -6.52 -25.58
N GLU A 81 -7.42 -7.05 -24.99
CA GLU A 81 -8.45 -6.21 -24.37
C GLU A 81 -7.88 -5.47 -23.15
N LYS A 82 -7.19 -6.16 -22.25
CA LYS A 82 -6.57 -5.53 -21.07
C LYS A 82 -5.55 -4.45 -21.43
N ARG A 83 -4.74 -4.67 -22.49
CA ARG A 83 -3.74 -3.72 -22.99
C ARG A 83 -4.33 -2.39 -23.48
N ARG A 84 -5.60 -2.34 -23.88
CA ARG A 84 -6.29 -1.10 -24.26
C ARG A 84 -6.38 -0.08 -23.12
N TYR A 85 -6.20 -0.55 -21.89
CA TYR A 85 -6.30 0.26 -20.68
C TYR A 85 -4.92 0.47 -20.02
N ASP A 86 -3.81 0.22 -20.72
CA ASP A 86 -2.47 0.61 -20.25
C ASP A 86 -2.17 2.07 -20.64
N PHE A 87 -2.28 2.96 -19.65
CA PHE A 87 -2.04 4.40 -19.81
C PHE A 87 -0.62 4.82 -19.44
N SER A 88 0.32 3.89 -19.28
CA SER A 88 1.69 4.21 -18.86
C SER A 88 2.44 5.14 -19.82
N LYS A 89 2.13 5.06 -21.13
CA LYS A 89 2.68 5.97 -22.16
C LYS A 89 2.13 7.39 -22.06
N GLU A 90 1.01 7.58 -21.39
CA GLU A 90 0.37 8.88 -21.11
C GLU A 90 0.80 9.42 -19.74
N ASN A 91 1.90 8.89 -19.17
CA ASN A 91 2.42 9.24 -17.85
C ASN A 91 1.40 8.98 -16.71
N SER A 92 0.53 7.99 -16.90
CA SER A 92 -0.48 7.58 -15.92
C SER A 92 -0.17 6.18 -15.39
N TYR A 93 -0.34 5.98 -14.08
CA TYR A 93 -0.26 4.66 -13.47
C TYR A 93 -1.64 4.02 -13.29
N PHE A 94 -2.73 4.71 -13.66
CA PHE A 94 -4.08 4.14 -13.67
C PHE A 94 -4.24 3.14 -14.81
N GLY A 95 -5.26 2.29 -14.70
CA GLY A 95 -5.52 1.24 -15.68
C GLY A 95 -4.64 0.00 -15.49
N TYR A 96 -4.46 -0.74 -16.58
CA TYR A 96 -3.81 -2.04 -16.59
C TYR A 96 -2.28 -1.95 -16.60
N LYS A 97 -1.65 -2.88 -15.89
CA LYS A 97 -0.22 -3.18 -15.97
C LYS A 97 -0.05 -4.66 -16.24
N GLU A 98 0.62 -4.96 -17.34
CA GLU A 98 0.92 -6.32 -17.77
C GLU A 98 1.98 -7.01 -16.90
N LEU A 99 1.85 -8.34 -16.79
CA LEU A 99 2.83 -9.19 -16.14
C LEU A 99 4.22 -9.00 -16.77
N GLY A 100 5.22 -8.76 -15.93
CA GLY A 100 6.62 -8.60 -16.34
C GLY A 100 6.98 -7.24 -16.92
N ALA A 101 6.06 -6.28 -16.91
CA ALA A 101 6.27 -4.91 -17.40
C ALA A 101 7.15 -4.03 -16.48
N ALA A 102 7.41 -4.46 -15.24
CA ALA A 102 8.25 -3.76 -14.26
C ALA A 102 9.47 -4.60 -13.85
N VAL A 103 10.57 -3.91 -13.54
CA VAL A 103 11.76 -4.54 -12.93
C VAL A 103 11.60 -4.56 -11.41
N VAL A 104 11.95 -5.68 -10.78
CA VAL A 104 11.76 -5.89 -9.32
C VAL A 104 13.05 -5.89 -8.51
N ASP A 105 14.20 -6.01 -9.17
CA ASP A 105 15.52 -6.04 -8.52
C ASP A 105 16.64 -5.47 -9.41
N PRO A 106 17.82 -5.17 -8.83
CA PRO A 106 18.97 -4.64 -9.58
C PRO A 106 19.51 -5.58 -10.67
N GLN A 107 19.18 -6.87 -10.61
CA GLN A 107 19.58 -7.85 -11.64
C GLN A 107 18.71 -7.73 -12.90
N GLY A 108 17.69 -6.87 -12.88
CA GLY A 108 16.81 -6.68 -14.02
C GLY A 108 15.80 -7.82 -14.17
N ASN A 109 15.45 -8.54 -13.10
CA ASN A 109 14.36 -9.51 -13.16
C ASN A 109 13.02 -8.78 -13.34
N SER A 110 12.15 -9.38 -14.14
CA SER A 110 10.78 -8.91 -14.30
C SER A 110 9.91 -9.39 -13.15
N ASP A 111 8.93 -8.56 -12.80
CA ASP A 111 7.86 -8.93 -11.88
C ASP A 111 7.05 -10.14 -12.37
N ARG A 112 6.31 -10.77 -11.45
CA ARG A 112 5.44 -11.93 -11.73
C ARG A 112 3.97 -11.63 -11.44
N ASN A 113 3.54 -10.41 -11.73
CA ASN A 113 2.17 -9.99 -11.45
C ASN A 113 1.60 -9.01 -12.49
N GLU A 114 0.32 -9.18 -12.77
CA GLU A 114 -0.48 -8.15 -13.43
C GLU A 114 -1.29 -7.39 -12.39
N PHE A 115 -1.66 -6.14 -12.68
CA PHE A 115 -2.60 -5.39 -11.84
C PHE A 115 -3.44 -4.42 -12.66
N TYR A 116 -4.56 -3.99 -12.07
CA TYR A 116 -5.36 -2.88 -12.57
C TYR A 116 -5.56 -1.84 -11.46
N ASN A 117 -5.31 -0.56 -11.77
CA ASN A 117 -5.50 0.56 -10.86
C ASN A 117 -6.74 1.36 -11.25
N VAL A 118 -7.76 1.34 -10.38
CA VAL A 118 -8.99 2.13 -10.50
C VAL A 118 -8.81 3.42 -9.70
N SER A 119 -8.98 4.57 -10.35
CA SER A 119 -8.83 5.89 -9.73
C SER A 119 -9.99 6.21 -8.79
N LYS A 120 -9.70 6.71 -7.58
CA LYS A 120 -10.70 7.30 -6.68
C LYS A 120 -11.44 8.43 -7.38
N ASP A 121 -10.67 9.33 -7.99
CA ASP A 121 -11.16 10.59 -8.57
C ASP A 121 -12.12 10.32 -9.73
N ASP A 122 -11.81 9.33 -10.56
CA ASP A 122 -12.74 8.85 -11.58
C ASP A 122 -14.03 8.36 -10.92
N ILE A 123 -13.96 7.36 -10.03
CA ILE A 123 -15.15 6.71 -9.46
C ILE A 123 -16.07 7.71 -8.74
N LEU A 124 -15.50 8.70 -8.06
CA LEU A 124 -16.24 9.73 -7.34
C LEU A 124 -16.66 10.93 -8.19
N GLY A 125 -16.23 11.00 -9.46
CA GLY A 125 -16.57 12.10 -10.38
C GLY A 125 -15.85 13.41 -10.08
N ILE A 126 -14.65 13.32 -9.48
CA ILE A 126 -13.77 14.45 -9.17
C ILE A 126 -12.92 14.79 -10.41
N SER A 127 -12.50 13.76 -11.18
CA SER A 127 -11.82 13.91 -12.47
C SER A 127 -12.66 13.39 -13.63
N GLU A 128 -12.17 13.58 -14.85
CA GLU A 128 -12.75 12.97 -16.04
C GLU A 128 -12.78 11.44 -15.91
N THR A 129 -13.85 10.84 -16.42
CA THR A 129 -14.00 9.38 -16.45
C THR A 129 -12.96 8.75 -17.37
N LEU A 130 -12.23 7.76 -16.87
CA LEU A 130 -11.21 7.06 -17.64
C LEU A 130 -11.83 5.93 -18.47
N PRO A 131 -11.25 5.59 -19.63
CA PRO A 131 -11.61 4.37 -20.33
C PRO A 131 -11.36 3.15 -19.43
N ALA A 132 -12.33 2.23 -19.39
CA ALA A 132 -12.25 1.02 -18.59
C ALA A 132 -12.99 -0.15 -19.30
N PRO A 133 -12.65 -1.41 -18.98
CA PRO A 133 -13.44 -2.58 -19.39
C PRO A 133 -14.91 -2.43 -18.95
N ASP A 134 -15.84 -2.96 -19.74
CA ASP A 134 -17.28 -2.88 -19.43
C ASP A 134 -17.61 -3.50 -18.07
N LEU A 135 -16.94 -4.61 -17.72
CA LEU A 135 -17.00 -5.23 -16.39
C LEU A 135 -16.77 -4.21 -15.24
N LEU A 136 -15.75 -3.35 -15.35
CA LEU A 136 -15.45 -2.37 -14.31
C LEU A 136 -16.43 -1.19 -14.31
N LYS A 137 -17.01 -0.86 -15.47
CA LYS A 137 -18.07 0.15 -15.56
C LYS A 137 -19.34 -0.34 -14.86
N GLU A 138 -19.70 -1.61 -15.03
CA GLU A 138 -20.85 -2.23 -14.37
C GLU A 138 -20.68 -2.31 -12.85
N CYS A 139 -19.45 -2.58 -12.37
CA CYS A 139 -19.12 -2.61 -10.94
C CYS A 139 -18.83 -1.23 -10.32
N ARG A 140 -19.11 -0.12 -11.00
CA ARG A 140 -18.74 1.23 -10.53
C ARG A 140 -19.33 1.60 -9.16
N SER A 141 -20.56 1.19 -8.87
CA SER A 141 -21.19 1.42 -7.56
C SER A 141 -20.49 0.65 -6.43
N LEU A 142 -20.03 -0.57 -6.70
CA LEU A 142 -19.27 -1.39 -5.76
C LEU A 142 -17.91 -0.76 -5.46
N PHE A 143 -17.17 -0.31 -6.48
CA PHE A 143 -15.93 0.45 -6.26
C PHE A 143 -16.18 1.71 -5.44
N LYS A 144 -17.27 2.43 -5.70
CA LYS A 144 -17.62 3.62 -4.92
C LYS A 144 -17.85 3.30 -3.45
N SER A 145 -18.61 2.23 -3.15
CA SER A 145 -18.82 1.75 -1.77
C SER A 145 -17.50 1.41 -1.09
N PHE A 146 -16.68 0.57 -1.75
CA PHE A 146 -15.38 0.15 -1.23
C PHE A 146 -14.46 1.34 -0.94
N ILE A 147 -14.37 2.30 -1.87
CA ILE A 147 -13.55 3.50 -1.74
C ILE A 147 -13.97 4.33 -0.53
N ILE A 148 -15.28 4.59 -0.37
CA ILE A 148 -15.79 5.37 0.76
C ILE A 148 -15.46 4.66 2.07
N ASN A 149 -15.72 3.36 2.15
CA ASN A 149 -15.46 2.58 3.35
C ASN A 149 -13.97 2.48 3.69
N ALA A 150 -13.11 2.27 2.70
CA ALA A 150 -11.66 2.25 2.89
C ALA A 150 -11.13 3.63 3.31
N HIS A 151 -11.65 4.70 2.71
CA HIS A 151 -11.27 6.07 3.06
C HIS A 151 -11.74 6.47 4.47
N ASN A 152 -12.86 5.93 4.96
CA ASN A 152 -13.28 6.10 6.35
C ASN A 152 -12.28 5.47 7.34
N ILE A 153 -11.76 4.28 7.03
CA ILE A 153 -10.66 3.65 7.82
C ILE A 153 -9.43 4.54 7.81
N VAL A 154 -9.05 5.08 6.64
CA VAL A 154 -7.91 6.00 6.50
C VAL A 154 -8.13 7.25 7.34
N THR A 155 -9.31 7.87 7.26
CA THR A 155 -9.64 9.08 8.03
C THR A 155 -9.55 8.83 9.53
N MET A 156 -10.07 7.70 10.01
CA MET A 156 -9.93 7.29 11.42
C MET A 156 -8.46 7.16 11.83
N ILE A 157 -7.64 6.45 11.03
CA ILE A 157 -6.21 6.28 11.29
C ILE A 157 -5.49 7.63 11.33
N LEU A 158 -5.76 8.51 10.36
CA LEU A 158 -5.14 9.83 10.27
C LEU A 158 -5.53 10.72 11.46
N ASN A 159 -6.77 10.69 11.92
CA ASN A 159 -7.19 11.43 13.10
C ASN A 159 -6.50 10.91 14.37
N LEU A 160 -6.45 9.58 14.57
CA LEU A 160 -5.74 8.99 15.71
C LEU A 160 -4.24 9.33 15.72
N LEU A 161 -3.60 9.35 14.54
CA LEU A 161 -2.21 9.80 14.41
C LEU A 161 -2.07 11.30 14.66
N ASN A 162 -3.00 12.12 14.16
CA ASN A 162 -3.00 13.56 14.38
C ASN A 162 -2.97 13.87 15.87
N ASP A 163 -3.85 13.22 16.63
CA ASP A 163 -3.95 13.38 18.08
C ASP A 163 -2.71 12.82 18.79
N SER A 164 -2.24 11.63 18.43
CA SER A 164 -1.05 11.00 19.03
C SER A 164 0.25 11.76 18.76
N LEU A 165 0.28 12.57 17.70
CA LEU A 165 1.39 13.43 17.34
C LEU A 165 1.24 14.86 17.90
N HIS A 166 0.16 15.16 18.61
CA HIS A 166 -0.18 16.52 19.09
C HIS A 166 -0.15 17.57 17.97
N LEU A 167 -0.56 17.18 16.75
CA LEU A 167 -0.67 18.11 15.64
C LEU A 167 -1.89 19.03 15.82
N PRO A 168 -1.91 20.22 15.20
CA PRO A 168 -3.12 21.03 15.13
C PRO A 168 -4.31 20.21 14.62
N PRO A 169 -5.55 20.51 15.06
CA PRO A 169 -6.71 19.70 14.69
C PRO A 169 -6.84 19.48 13.18
N SER A 170 -7.10 18.23 12.80
CA SER A 170 -7.35 17.82 11.42
C SER A 170 -6.21 18.06 10.43
N THR A 171 -4.97 18.32 10.89
CA THR A 171 -3.81 18.55 10.00
C THR A 171 -3.66 17.45 8.96
N LEU A 172 -3.63 16.18 9.40
CA LEU A 172 -3.48 15.05 8.49
C LEU A 172 -4.73 14.80 7.62
N ALA A 173 -5.93 14.88 8.20
CA ALA A 173 -7.17 14.65 7.46
C ALA A 173 -7.41 15.72 6.38
N ASN A 174 -7.01 16.97 6.62
CA ASN A 174 -7.13 18.06 5.65
C ASN A 174 -6.23 17.92 4.42
N MET A 175 -5.21 17.06 4.48
CA MET A 175 -4.34 16.71 3.34
C MET A 175 -4.83 15.48 2.56
N HIS A 176 -5.92 14.85 3.00
CA HIS A 176 -6.43 13.58 2.48
C HIS A 176 -7.95 13.64 2.31
N ARG A 177 -8.51 14.75 1.81
CA ARG A 177 -9.97 14.87 1.72
C ARG A 177 -10.51 13.96 0.62
N LEU A 178 -11.55 13.19 0.93
CA LEU A 178 -12.20 12.24 0.00
C LEU A 178 -12.52 12.85 -1.37
N HIS A 179 -12.98 14.11 -1.40
CA HIS A 179 -13.41 14.82 -2.60
C HIS A 179 -12.35 15.76 -3.20
N ALA A 180 -11.12 15.74 -2.70
CA ALA A 180 -10.01 16.45 -3.33
C ALA A 180 -9.29 15.57 -4.35
N ILE A 181 -8.61 16.22 -5.30
CA ILE A 181 -7.80 15.54 -6.32
C ILE A 181 -6.59 14.91 -5.64
N SER A 182 -6.42 13.60 -5.81
CA SER A 182 -5.28 12.87 -5.26
C SER A 182 -4.95 11.63 -6.10
N GLY A 183 -3.78 11.05 -5.82
CA GLY A 183 -3.39 9.80 -6.43
C GLY A 183 -4.02 8.53 -5.82
N ASP A 184 -5.10 8.67 -5.04
CA ASP A 184 -5.78 7.54 -4.38
C ASP A 184 -6.33 6.55 -5.40
N GLN A 185 -6.20 5.26 -5.11
CA GLN A 185 -6.63 4.22 -6.03
C GLN A 185 -6.98 2.91 -5.33
N VAL A 186 -7.86 2.16 -5.98
CA VAL A 186 -8.03 0.72 -5.72
C VAL A 186 -7.15 -0.05 -6.72
N ARG A 187 -6.29 -0.92 -6.21
CA ARG A 187 -5.50 -1.85 -7.01
C ARG A 187 -5.99 -3.27 -6.83
N ILE A 188 -6.32 -3.92 -7.93
CA ILE A 188 -6.52 -5.37 -7.97
C ILE A 188 -5.27 -5.99 -8.57
N ILE A 189 -4.69 -6.98 -7.89
CA ILE A 189 -3.43 -7.64 -8.29
C ILE A 189 -3.71 -9.13 -8.49
N LYS A 190 -3.14 -9.70 -9.56
CA LYS A 190 -3.04 -11.14 -9.77
C LYS A 190 -1.58 -11.55 -9.94
N ALA A 191 -1.16 -12.51 -9.14
CA ALA A 191 0.14 -13.18 -9.27
C ALA A 191 -0.12 -14.70 -9.41
N PRO A 192 0.03 -15.26 -10.63
CA PRO A 192 -0.09 -16.69 -10.87
C PRO A 192 0.93 -17.50 -10.05
N PRO A 193 0.67 -18.81 -9.81
CA PRO A 193 1.68 -19.69 -9.25
C PRO A 193 2.90 -19.75 -10.17
N GLN A 194 4.07 -19.95 -9.57
CA GLN A 194 5.35 -19.99 -10.28
C GLN A 194 5.88 -21.42 -10.32
N PRO A 195 6.57 -21.84 -11.40
CA PRO A 195 7.24 -23.14 -11.46
C PRO A 195 8.14 -23.35 -10.25
N ALA A 196 8.15 -24.56 -9.70
CA ALA A 196 8.89 -24.88 -8.48
C ALA A 196 10.40 -24.62 -8.60
N ASP A 197 10.95 -24.73 -9.82
CA ASP A 197 12.35 -24.49 -10.16
C ASP A 197 12.69 -23.01 -10.48
N ASP A 198 11.69 -22.13 -10.58
CA ASP A 198 11.86 -20.71 -10.91
C ASP A 198 10.99 -19.79 -10.02
N ARG A 199 10.91 -20.11 -8.72
CA ARG A 199 10.23 -19.26 -7.73
C ARG A 199 11.06 -18.01 -7.43
N ARG A 200 10.53 -16.85 -7.81
CA ARG A 200 11.14 -15.53 -7.65
C ARG A 200 10.18 -14.51 -7.04
N THR A 201 10.73 -13.35 -6.71
CA THR A 201 9.99 -12.19 -6.24
C THR A 201 8.95 -11.75 -7.29
N SER A 202 7.67 -11.75 -6.90
CA SER A 202 6.59 -11.25 -7.75
C SER A 202 6.51 -9.73 -7.76
N ILE A 203 6.69 -9.10 -6.59
CA ILE A 203 6.76 -7.64 -6.43
C ILE A 203 8.01 -7.33 -5.62
N GLY A 204 8.87 -6.48 -6.19
CA GLY A 204 10.15 -6.07 -5.61
C GLY A 204 10.03 -5.47 -4.21
N GLN A 205 11.16 -5.40 -3.51
CA GLN A 205 11.20 -4.71 -2.21
C GLN A 205 10.91 -3.22 -2.40
N HIS A 206 10.08 -2.65 -1.53
CA HIS A 206 9.74 -1.22 -1.55
C HIS A 206 9.13 -0.77 -0.22
N THR A 207 9.07 0.54 -0.02
CA THR A 207 8.07 1.20 0.83
C THR A 207 6.91 1.72 -0.01
N ASP A 208 5.72 1.82 0.60
CA ASP A 208 4.54 2.37 -0.08
C ASP A 208 4.62 3.88 -0.22
N PHE A 209 4.15 4.43 -1.34
CA PHE A 209 4.47 5.83 -1.69
C PHE A 209 3.54 6.87 -1.04
N GLY A 210 2.37 6.43 -0.57
CA GLY A 210 1.31 7.28 -0.03
C GLY A 210 1.39 7.45 1.48
N SER A 211 0.23 7.52 2.13
CA SER A 211 0.12 7.69 3.58
C SER A 211 -0.35 6.43 4.28
N VAL A 212 -1.47 5.86 3.83
CA VAL A 212 -2.08 4.67 4.44
C VAL A 212 -2.52 3.72 3.34
N THR A 213 -2.15 2.45 3.50
CA THR A 213 -2.54 1.35 2.63
C THR A 213 -3.50 0.43 3.38
N VAL A 214 -4.63 0.10 2.76
CA VAL A 214 -5.59 -0.90 3.25
C VAL A 214 -5.53 -2.11 2.32
N LEU A 215 -4.86 -3.18 2.76
CA LEU A 215 -4.63 -4.39 1.98
C LEU A 215 -5.53 -5.53 2.43
N PHE A 216 -6.18 -6.16 1.45
CA PHE A 216 -6.84 -7.45 1.58
C PHE A 216 -6.12 -8.48 0.72
N ASN A 217 -5.73 -9.59 1.33
CA ASN A 217 -5.24 -10.78 0.64
C ASN A 217 -5.75 -12.05 1.34
N ARG A 218 -5.91 -13.12 0.57
CA ARG A 218 -6.38 -14.42 1.06
C ARG A 218 -5.30 -15.49 1.05
N VAL A 219 -4.31 -15.30 0.17
CA VAL A 219 -3.12 -16.16 0.01
C VAL A 219 -1.90 -15.41 0.53
N GLY A 220 -0.93 -16.14 1.10
CA GLY A 220 0.33 -15.61 1.61
C GLY A 220 1.22 -14.95 0.55
N GLY A 221 2.51 -14.82 0.85
CA GLY A 221 3.51 -14.28 -0.08
C GLY A 221 3.94 -12.83 0.22
N LEU A 222 3.15 -12.05 0.96
CA LEU A 222 3.64 -10.77 1.51
C LEU A 222 4.71 -11.06 2.55
N GLN A 223 5.89 -10.47 2.37
CA GLN A 223 6.96 -10.47 3.35
C GLN A 223 7.33 -9.04 3.74
N ILE A 224 7.58 -8.83 5.03
CA ILE A 224 7.99 -7.57 5.62
C ILE A 224 9.39 -7.77 6.17
N LEU A 225 10.27 -6.80 5.95
CA LEU A 225 11.60 -6.76 6.54
C LEU A 225 11.55 -5.91 7.81
N PRO A 226 11.73 -6.47 9.01
CA PRO A 226 11.83 -5.69 10.24
C PRO A 226 13.03 -4.71 10.22
N PRO A 227 13.08 -3.74 11.14
CA PRO A 227 14.25 -2.87 11.26
C PRO A 227 15.47 -3.65 11.74
N GLY A 228 16.65 -3.09 11.52
CA GLY A 228 17.93 -3.68 11.92
C GLY A 228 18.76 -4.13 10.72
N GLN A 229 20.07 -4.24 10.95
CA GLN A 229 21.04 -4.59 9.92
C GLN A 229 20.89 -6.04 9.46
N ASP A 230 20.72 -6.96 10.41
CA ASP A 230 20.62 -8.41 10.19
C ASP A 230 19.16 -8.91 10.21
N ALA A 231 18.19 -8.02 9.94
CA ALA A 231 16.79 -8.38 9.94
C ALA A 231 16.48 -9.40 8.83
N GLU A 232 15.68 -10.41 9.16
CA GLU A 232 15.22 -11.43 8.23
C GLU A 232 13.83 -11.11 7.68
N TRP A 233 13.54 -11.58 6.46
CA TRP A 233 12.22 -11.43 5.86
C TRP A 233 11.17 -12.29 6.56
N CYS A 234 10.12 -11.66 7.07
CA CYS A 234 9.04 -12.32 7.80
C CYS A 234 7.74 -12.29 6.97
N TYR A 235 7.04 -13.41 6.84
CA TYR A 235 5.73 -13.44 6.19
C TYR A 235 4.66 -12.73 7.01
N ALA A 236 3.70 -12.09 6.34
CA ALA A 236 2.44 -11.66 6.93
C ALA A 236 1.34 -12.69 6.58
N ARG A 237 0.84 -13.41 7.59
CA ARG A 237 -0.23 -14.39 7.45
C ARG A 237 -1.55 -13.68 7.11
N PRO A 238 -2.22 -13.99 5.98
CA PRO A 238 -3.54 -13.44 5.72
C PRO A 238 -4.54 -13.95 6.77
N LEU A 239 -5.37 -13.05 7.32
CA LEU A 239 -6.32 -13.38 8.38
C LEU A 239 -7.77 -13.11 7.91
N PRO A 240 -8.69 -14.08 8.03
CA PRO A 240 -10.11 -13.85 7.75
C PRO A 240 -10.68 -12.69 8.56
N GLY A 241 -11.47 -11.83 7.91
CA GLY A 241 -12.12 -10.68 8.55
C GLY A 241 -11.20 -9.51 8.89
N HIS A 242 -9.93 -9.53 8.45
CA HIS A 242 -8.97 -8.46 8.72
C HIS A 242 -8.44 -7.85 7.42
N ALA A 243 -8.12 -6.56 7.48
CA ALA A 243 -7.18 -5.94 6.55
C ALA A 243 -5.79 -5.90 7.16
N ILE A 244 -4.76 -5.93 6.32
CA ILE A 244 -3.41 -5.50 6.70
C ILE A 244 -3.34 -4.01 6.40
N ILE A 245 -3.02 -3.21 7.41
CA ILE A 245 -2.81 -1.78 7.27
C ILE A 245 -1.32 -1.50 7.35
N ASN A 246 -0.83 -0.62 6.48
CA ASN A 246 0.52 -0.09 6.61
C ASN A 246 0.63 1.38 6.23
N LEU A 247 1.65 2.03 6.78
CA LEU A 247 1.95 3.42 6.46
C LEU A 247 2.90 3.53 5.27
N GLY A 248 2.79 4.63 4.53
CA GLY A 248 3.64 4.96 3.40
C GLY A 248 4.62 6.10 3.68
N ASP A 249 5.46 6.40 2.69
CA ASP A 249 6.52 7.40 2.75
C ASP A 249 6.04 8.79 3.12
N ALA A 250 4.81 9.16 2.74
CA ALA A 250 4.27 10.47 3.11
C ALA A 250 4.24 10.62 4.63
N MET A 251 3.85 9.58 5.38
CA MET A 251 3.87 9.61 6.84
C MET A 251 5.30 9.68 7.39
N VAL A 252 6.27 9.05 6.74
CA VAL A 252 7.69 9.13 7.12
C VAL A 252 8.21 10.55 6.93
N LYS A 253 7.91 11.18 5.79
CA LYS A 253 8.29 12.56 5.48
C LYS A 253 7.61 13.55 6.43
N PHE A 254 6.30 13.44 6.61
CA PHE A 254 5.53 14.30 7.53
C PHE A 254 6.03 14.23 8.97
N THR A 255 6.51 13.07 9.42
CA THR A 255 6.93 12.85 10.81
C THR A 255 8.43 12.71 10.99
N ASN A 256 9.23 13.05 9.98
CA ASN A 256 10.69 12.97 10.01
C ASN A 256 11.20 11.64 10.58
N GLY A 257 10.67 10.52 10.06
CA GLY A 257 11.08 9.17 10.46
C GLY A 257 10.51 8.62 11.77
N LEU A 258 9.70 9.40 12.51
CA LEU A 258 9.06 8.93 13.74
C LEU A 258 8.09 7.78 13.44
N LEU A 259 7.14 8.00 12.53
CA LEU A 259 6.32 6.94 11.97
C LEU A 259 7.10 6.22 10.87
N ARG A 260 6.80 4.94 10.69
CA ARG A 260 7.54 4.11 9.74
C ARG A 260 6.67 3.67 8.58
N SER A 261 7.19 3.80 7.37
CA SER A 261 6.80 2.95 6.23
C SER A 261 7.80 1.82 6.12
N ASN A 262 7.35 0.57 6.25
CA ASN A 262 8.27 -0.55 6.32
C ASN A 262 8.49 -1.23 4.97
N ILE A 263 9.73 -1.69 4.77
CA ILE A 263 10.12 -2.37 3.54
C ILE A 263 9.39 -3.70 3.47
N HIS A 264 8.73 -3.94 2.34
CA HIS A 264 8.02 -5.17 2.09
C HIS A 264 8.17 -5.60 0.63
N ARG A 265 7.91 -6.88 0.36
CA ARG A 265 7.94 -7.48 -0.97
C ARG A 265 6.85 -8.53 -1.09
N VAL A 266 6.58 -8.98 -2.31
CA VAL A 266 5.74 -10.17 -2.54
C VAL A 266 6.55 -11.24 -3.24
N VAL A 267 6.62 -12.42 -2.62
CA VAL A 267 7.24 -13.64 -3.16
C VAL A 267 6.17 -14.70 -3.39
N SER A 268 6.56 -15.86 -3.93
CA SER A 268 5.68 -17.03 -3.98
C SER A 268 5.10 -17.33 -2.59
N PRO A 269 3.79 -17.64 -2.47
CA PRO A 269 3.22 -18.02 -1.18
C PRO A 269 3.92 -19.24 -0.58
N PRO A 270 3.98 -19.37 0.76
CA PRO A 270 4.71 -20.45 1.40
C PRO A 270 3.93 -21.77 1.37
N GLY A 271 4.66 -22.89 1.43
CA GLY A 271 4.07 -24.24 1.53
C GLY A 271 3.15 -24.58 0.36
N ALA A 272 2.04 -25.26 0.65
CA ALA A 272 1.05 -25.68 -0.34
C ALA A 272 0.34 -24.51 -1.05
N GLN A 273 0.33 -23.31 -0.45
CA GLN A 273 -0.23 -22.12 -1.08
C GLN A 273 0.58 -21.66 -2.31
N ALA A 274 1.82 -22.13 -2.48
CA ALA A 274 2.65 -21.76 -3.63
C ALA A 274 2.02 -22.13 -4.99
N GLU A 275 1.15 -23.14 -4.99
CA GLU A 275 0.43 -23.62 -6.18
C GLU A 275 -0.91 -22.87 -6.40
N THR A 276 -1.21 -21.89 -5.55
CA THR A 276 -2.46 -21.10 -5.62
C THR A 276 -2.21 -19.75 -6.27
N THR A 277 -3.07 -19.35 -7.21
CA THR A 277 -3.06 -17.99 -7.76
C THR A 277 -3.35 -16.99 -6.64
N ARG A 278 -2.44 -16.03 -6.45
CA ARG A 278 -2.56 -15.00 -5.42
C ARG A 278 -3.27 -13.78 -6.00
N TYR A 279 -4.43 -13.47 -5.44
CA TYR A 279 -5.11 -12.20 -5.64
C TYR A 279 -4.88 -11.25 -4.45
N SER A 280 -4.87 -9.95 -4.70
CA SER A 280 -4.90 -8.93 -3.65
C SER A 280 -5.72 -7.73 -4.09
N LEU A 281 -6.42 -7.14 -3.13
CA LEU A 281 -7.17 -5.91 -3.29
C LEU A 281 -6.58 -4.88 -2.34
N VAL A 282 -6.23 -3.71 -2.86
CA VAL A 282 -5.54 -2.67 -2.07
C VAL A 282 -6.20 -1.33 -2.30
N TYR A 283 -6.54 -0.61 -1.24
CA TYR A 283 -6.79 0.82 -1.33
C TYR A 283 -5.55 1.58 -0.88
N PHE A 284 -4.98 2.39 -1.76
CA PHE A 284 -3.87 3.27 -1.44
C PHE A 284 -4.40 4.69 -1.23
N ALA A 285 -4.33 5.20 0.00
CA ALA A 285 -4.58 6.60 0.28
C ALA A 285 -3.28 7.40 0.26
N ARG A 286 -3.34 8.53 -0.43
CA ARG A 286 -2.22 9.42 -0.69
C ARG A 286 -2.63 10.84 -0.33
N PRO A 287 -1.66 11.70 0.00
CA PRO A 287 -1.96 13.12 0.13
C PRO A 287 -2.47 13.67 -1.20
N GLU A 288 -3.27 14.73 -1.11
CA GLU A 288 -3.73 15.53 -2.26
C GLU A 288 -2.55 15.93 -3.15
N ASP A 289 -2.80 16.03 -4.46
CA ASP A 289 -1.75 16.13 -5.48
C ASP A 289 -0.74 17.27 -5.23
N ASP A 290 -1.21 18.38 -4.66
CA ASP A 290 -0.45 19.60 -4.37
C ASP A 290 0.22 19.63 -2.99
N VAL A 291 -0.07 18.66 -2.13
CA VAL A 291 0.55 18.58 -0.80
C VAL A 291 2.05 18.34 -0.94
N ILE A 292 2.83 19.22 -0.31
CA ILE A 292 4.30 19.10 -0.25
C ILE A 292 4.67 18.08 0.82
N LEU A 293 5.41 17.05 0.42
CA LEU A 293 5.89 16.01 1.32
C LEU A 293 7.14 16.49 2.07
N LYS A 294 6.92 17.12 3.23
CA LYS A 294 7.97 17.61 4.14
C LYS A 294 7.57 17.43 5.60
N ARG A 295 8.54 17.55 6.51
CA ARG A 295 8.26 17.48 7.95
C ARG A 295 7.19 18.50 8.37
N LEU A 296 6.19 18.03 9.12
CA LEU A 296 5.11 18.86 9.66
C LEU A 296 5.51 19.64 10.90
N GLU A 297 5.03 20.87 11.00
CA GLU A 297 5.23 21.76 12.15
C GLU A 297 4.06 21.68 13.15
N GLY A 298 4.23 22.29 14.32
CA GLY A 298 3.18 22.36 15.35
C GLY A 298 3.02 21.10 16.20
N SER A 299 3.99 20.18 16.15
CA SER A 299 4.05 18.98 17.00
C SER A 299 5.32 19.02 17.86
N ASP A 300 5.16 18.72 19.15
CA ASP A 300 6.25 18.48 20.11
C ASP A 300 6.79 17.03 20.03
N CYS A 301 6.07 16.14 19.37
CA CYS A 301 6.42 14.73 19.20
C CYS A 301 7.33 14.49 17.99
N ILE A 302 7.15 15.23 16.89
CA ILE A 302 7.89 15.03 15.64
C ILE A 302 9.35 15.52 15.79
N PRO A 303 10.36 14.65 15.62
CA PRO A 303 11.77 15.03 15.77
C PRO A 303 12.16 16.18 14.83
N PRO A 304 12.98 17.15 15.28
CA PRO A 304 13.46 18.23 14.40
C PRO A 304 14.45 17.69 13.36
N LEU A 305 14.67 18.46 12.29
CA LEU A 305 15.74 18.17 11.34
C LEU A 305 17.11 18.42 11.99
N THR A 306 17.96 17.39 11.99
CA THR A 306 19.25 17.40 12.69
C THR A 306 20.47 17.42 11.78
N LEU A 307 20.31 17.08 10.50
CA LEU A 307 21.40 17.16 9.54
C LEU A 307 21.88 18.61 9.38
N ARG A 308 23.19 18.80 9.35
CA ARG A 308 23.84 20.11 9.21
C ARG A 308 24.79 20.10 8.02
N ASP A 309 24.83 21.20 7.29
CA ASP A 309 25.78 21.43 6.20
C ASP A 309 27.15 21.90 6.74
N GLU A 310 28.11 22.18 5.86
CA GLU A 310 29.44 22.68 6.23
C GLU A 310 29.44 24.04 6.94
N THR A 311 28.35 24.82 6.83
CA THR A 311 28.17 26.10 7.51
C THR A 311 27.55 25.95 8.90
N GLY A 312 27.10 24.73 9.24
CA GLY A 312 26.34 24.44 10.46
C GLY A 312 24.86 24.79 10.35
N ALA A 313 24.37 25.15 9.17
CA ALA A 313 22.94 25.36 8.93
C ALA A 313 22.23 24.01 8.77
N VAL A 314 20.92 23.98 9.06
CA VAL A 314 20.12 22.77 8.88
C VAL A 314 20.01 22.47 7.40
N VAL A 315 20.32 21.24 6.99
CA VAL A 315 20.06 20.80 5.61
C VAL A 315 18.56 20.73 5.41
N GLU A 316 18.04 21.50 4.46
CA GLU A 316 16.63 21.47 4.09
C GLU A 316 16.26 20.12 3.46
N GLU A 317 15.04 19.65 3.73
CA GLU A 317 14.51 18.45 3.09
C GLU A 317 14.13 18.72 1.63
N GLU A 318 14.12 17.66 0.81
CA GLU A 318 13.51 17.71 -0.53
C GLU A 318 12.03 18.06 -0.42
N GLU A 319 11.65 19.26 -0.88
CA GLU A 319 10.25 19.63 -1.07
C GLU A 319 9.75 19.10 -2.43
N ILE A 320 8.89 18.09 -2.38
CA ILE A 320 8.26 17.49 -3.56
C ILE A 320 6.76 17.34 -3.35
N ARG A 321 5.97 17.64 -4.40
CA ARG A 321 4.52 17.41 -4.36
C ARG A 321 4.20 15.92 -4.33
N SER A 322 3.12 15.55 -3.65
CA SER A 322 2.59 14.19 -3.60
C SER A 322 2.51 13.56 -4.99
N LYS A 323 1.91 14.28 -5.96
CA LYS A 323 1.79 13.82 -7.35
C LYS A 323 3.13 13.44 -7.98
N ASP A 324 4.13 14.32 -7.84
CA ASP A 324 5.44 14.15 -8.46
C ASP A 324 6.21 12.99 -7.80
N TRP A 325 6.09 12.85 -6.47
CA TRP A 325 6.64 11.70 -5.73
C TRP A 325 6.05 10.38 -6.23
N ILE A 326 4.73 10.32 -6.40
CA ILE A 326 4.04 9.11 -6.86
C ILE A 326 4.48 8.75 -8.28
N ILE A 327 4.53 9.72 -9.20
CA ILE A 327 4.97 9.50 -10.58
C ILE A 327 6.41 8.95 -10.60
N ARG A 328 7.32 9.58 -9.84
CA ARG A 328 8.72 9.13 -9.71
C ARG A 328 8.80 7.66 -9.29
N ARG A 329 8.06 7.28 -8.26
CA ARG A 329 8.08 5.92 -7.69
C ARG A 329 7.34 4.89 -8.53
N ALA A 330 6.20 5.26 -9.12
CA ALA A 330 5.36 4.34 -9.89
C ALA A 330 5.90 4.04 -11.29
N LEU A 331 6.56 5.02 -11.92
CA LEU A 331 7.04 4.92 -13.30
C LEU A 331 8.56 4.73 -13.41
N GLY A 332 9.32 5.00 -12.35
CA GLY A 332 10.79 4.88 -12.35
C GLY A 332 11.33 3.50 -12.74
N ASN A 333 10.56 2.43 -12.50
CA ASN A 333 10.97 1.04 -12.78
C ASN A 333 10.29 0.41 -14.02
N ARG A 334 9.65 1.22 -14.88
CA ARG A 334 8.97 0.75 -16.10
C ARG A 334 9.95 0.63 -17.25
N ARG A 335 10.21 -0.60 -17.73
CA ARG A 335 11.15 -0.87 -18.85
C ARG A 335 10.83 -0.08 -20.12
N ALA A 336 9.54 0.08 -20.43
CA ALA A 336 9.11 0.75 -21.65
C ALA A 336 9.35 2.28 -21.64
N LEU A 337 9.54 2.87 -20.46
CA LEU A 337 9.71 4.32 -20.30
C LEU A 337 11.17 4.75 -20.18
N HIS A 338 12.08 3.83 -19.83
CA HIS A 338 13.48 4.13 -19.52
C HIS A 338 14.43 3.25 -20.32
N LYS A 339 15.47 3.86 -20.91
CA LYS A 339 16.55 3.12 -21.60
C LYS A 339 17.41 2.34 -20.61
N GLU A 340 17.70 2.95 -19.46
CA GLU A 340 18.38 2.35 -18.31
C GLU A 340 17.58 2.71 -17.06
N ILE A 341 17.35 1.75 -16.17
CA ILE A 341 16.60 1.96 -14.93
C ILE A 341 17.61 2.33 -13.83
N ASP A 342 17.53 3.56 -13.33
CA ASP A 342 18.24 3.96 -12.12
C ASP A 342 17.40 3.59 -10.89
N TYR A 343 17.69 2.43 -10.32
CA TYR A 343 16.97 1.92 -9.14
C TYR A 343 17.10 2.87 -7.94
N ALA A 344 18.24 3.58 -7.79
CA ALA A 344 18.49 4.47 -6.66
C ALA A 344 17.60 5.72 -6.69
N GLN A 345 17.33 6.29 -7.86
CA GLN A 345 16.39 7.43 -8.00
C GLN A 345 14.94 7.02 -7.75
N SER A 346 14.61 5.75 -7.97
CA SER A 346 13.28 5.20 -7.72
C SER A 346 13.04 4.82 -6.25
N MET A 347 14.02 4.99 -5.36
CA MET A 347 13.87 4.70 -3.94
C MET A 347 13.01 5.76 -3.24
N GLY A 348 12.30 5.33 -2.20
CA GLY A 348 11.54 6.15 -1.27
C GLY A 348 12.27 6.31 0.05
N THR A 349 11.61 5.91 1.14
CA THR A 349 12.14 6.05 2.51
C THR A 349 12.74 4.76 3.06
N GLU A 350 13.10 3.79 2.21
CA GLU A 350 13.64 2.49 2.61
C GLU A 350 14.87 2.63 3.52
N SER A 351 15.75 3.61 3.27
CA SER A 351 16.94 3.85 4.11
C SER A 351 16.59 4.26 5.54
N MET A 352 15.64 5.19 5.71
CA MET A 352 15.13 5.60 7.03
C MET A 352 14.38 4.45 7.71
N SER A 353 13.66 3.66 6.93
CA SER A 353 12.86 2.52 7.39
C SER A 353 13.69 1.46 8.12
N ARG A 354 14.92 1.19 7.64
CA ARG A 354 15.81 0.20 8.25
C ARG A 354 16.21 0.54 9.68
N ARG A 355 16.16 1.82 10.09
CA ARG A 355 16.68 2.34 11.37
C ARG A 355 18.09 1.85 11.70
N ILE A 356 18.93 1.74 10.68
CA ILE A 356 20.36 1.46 10.82
C ILE A 356 21.02 2.82 11.01
N TYR A 357 21.37 3.15 12.25
CA TYR A 357 22.19 4.31 12.55
C TYR A 357 23.66 3.91 12.38
N ALA A 358 24.44 4.77 11.73
CA ALA A 358 25.87 4.58 11.50
C ALA A 358 26.67 4.55 12.82
#